data_AF-A0A6N3DGA6-F1
#
_entry.id   AF-A0A6N3DGA6-F1
#
_cell.length_a   1.000
_cell.length_b   1.000
_cell.length_c   1.000
_cell.angle_alpha   90.00
_cell.angle_beta   90.00
_cell.angle_gamma   90.00
#
_symmetry.space_group_name_H-M   'P 1'
#
loop_
_entity.id
_entity.type
_entity.pdbx_description
1 polymer ?
#
loop_
_entity_poly.entity_id
_entity_poly.type
_entity_poly.pdbx_seq_one_letter_code
_entity_poly.pdbx_strand_id
1 'polypeptide(L)'
;MQLLSNTMEQIHTFKKYLAYYKEYKAKPPDKAFYEEYKFQIVLYETAISELKKSHSKLPNSKDILTKLDKLQEKKNTLMQWYSSTKTAMDELCQIRKNYGIYMCGKMEI
;
A
#
# COMPACT_ATOMS: atom_id res chain seq x y z
N MET A 1 3.23 -2.35 1.94
CA MET A 1 2.12 -1.47 1.53
C MET A 1 2.21 -0.10 2.19
N GLN A 2 2.47 -0.03 3.51
CA GLN A 2 2.59 1.24 4.26
C GLN A 2 3.47 2.30 3.57
N LEU A 3 4.68 1.92 3.13
CA LEU A 3 5.62 2.88 2.54
C LEU A 3 5.05 3.59 1.30
N LEU A 4 4.49 2.84 0.33
CA LEU A 4 3.90 3.44 -0.87
C LEU A 4 2.65 4.27 -0.57
N SER A 5 1.85 3.84 0.41
CA SER A 5 0.67 4.59 0.87
C SER A 5 1.09 5.94 1.46
N ASN A 6 2.07 5.91 2.38
CA ASN A 6 2.60 7.11 3.02
C ASN A 6 3.23 8.07 1.99
N THR A 7 3.96 7.55 0.99
CA THR A 7 4.50 8.37 -0.10
C THR A 7 3.38 9.05 -0.91
N MET A 8 2.25 8.36 -1.15
CA MET A 8 1.11 8.93 -1.87
C MET A 8 0.45 10.06 -1.08
N GLU A 9 0.26 9.88 0.22
CA GLU A 9 -0.28 10.90 1.14
C GLU A 9 0.64 12.12 1.23
N GLN A 10 1.96 11.91 1.31
CA GLN A 10 2.96 12.99 1.28
C GLN A 10 2.92 13.77 -0.03
N ILE A 11 2.82 13.09 -1.19
CA ILE A 11 2.69 13.77 -2.50
C ILE A 11 1.39 14.57 -2.57
N HIS A 12 0.28 14.02 -2.07
CA HIS A 12 -0.99 14.72 -2.04
C HIS A 12 -0.90 15.98 -1.19
N THR A 13 -0.34 15.87 0.01
CA THR A 13 -0.11 16.98 0.95
C THR A 13 0.80 18.05 0.34
N PHE A 14 1.91 17.63 -0.28
CA PHE A 14 2.83 18.50 -1.01
C PHE A 14 2.12 19.29 -2.12
N LYS A 15 1.30 18.63 -2.96
CA LYS A 15 0.57 19.30 -4.05
C LYS A 15 -0.48 20.27 -3.52
N LYS A 16 -1.20 19.90 -2.46
CA LYS A 16 -2.25 20.71 -1.84
C LYS A 16 -1.70 22.03 -1.28
N TYR A 17 -0.55 21.99 -0.61
CA TYR A 17 0.01 23.17 0.06
C TYR A 17 1.09 23.92 -0.74
N LEU A 18 1.35 23.50 -1.99
CA LEU A 18 2.36 24.11 -2.85
C LEU A 18 2.10 25.61 -3.10
N ALA A 19 0.84 26.03 -3.23
CA ALA A 19 0.47 27.42 -3.49
C ALA A 19 0.83 28.33 -2.29
N TYR A 20 0.42 27.93 -1.09
CA TYR A 20 0.73 28.66 0.16
C TYR A 20 2.24 28.79 0.39
N TYR A 21 3.00 27.72 0.14
CA TYR A 21 4.46 27.77 0.28
C TYR A 21 5.13 28.68 -0.76
N LYS A 22 4.63 28.72 -2.00
CA LYS A 22 5.14 29.64 -3.03
C LYS A 22 4.90 31.09 -2.67
N GLU A 23 3.72 31.42 -2.16
CA GLU A 23 3.39 32.78 -1.71
C GLU A 23 4.22 33.21 -0.50
N TYR A 24 4.38 32.31 0.48
CA TYR A 24 5.27 32.51 1.63
C TYR A 24 6.71 32.83 1.20
N LYS A 25 7.24 32.10 0.21
CA LYS A 25 8.63 32.29 -0.26
C LYS A 25 8.81 33.52 -1.15
N ALA A 26 7.75 33.97 -1.83
CA ALA A 26 7.81 35.08 -2.79
C ALA A 26 7.72 36.46 -2.13
N LYS A 27 7.08 36.55 -0.96
CA LYS A 27 6.95 37.80 -0.20
C LYS A 27 8.10 37.93 0.81
N PRO A 28 8.59 39.15 1.11
CA PRO A 28 9.38 39.40 2.33
C PRO A 28 8.65 38.83 3.55
N PRO A 29 9.34 38.46 4.64
CA PRO A 29 8.74 37.74 5.76
C PRO A 29 7.56 38.50 6.35
N ASP A 30 6.37 38.18 5.85
CA ASP A 30 5.10 38.70 6.33
C ASP A 30 4.70 37.85 7.53
N LYS A 31 5.03 38.38 8.71
CA LYS A 31 4.85 37.70 9.99
C LYS A 31 3.37 37.34 10.23
N ALA A 32 2.43 38.12 9.68
CA ALA A 32 1.00 37.85 9.81
C ALA A 32 0.58 36.65 8.93
N PHE A 33 1.03 36.60 7.68
CA PHE A 33 0.77 35.47 6.79
C PHE A 33 1.37 34.16 7.31
N TYR A 34 2.59 34.22 7.84
CA TYR A 34 3.23 33.02 8.41
C TYR A 34 2.44 32.47 9.59
N GLU A 35 1.97 33.31 10.53
CA GLU A 35 1.18 32.84 11.67
C GLU A 35 -0.16 32.22 11.24
N GLU A 36 -0.84 32.79 10.25
CA GLU A 36 -2.11 32.27 9.74
C GLU A 36 -1.98 30.93 9.01
N TYR A 37 -0.90 30.77 8.20
CA TYR A 37 -0.68 29.57 7.38
C TYR A 37 0.44 28.65 7.89
N LYS A 38 0.88 28.86 9.14
CA LYS A 38 2.00 28.14 9.77
C LYS A 38 1.84 26.63 9.68
N PHE A 39 0.64 26.16 9.99
CA PHE A 39 0.33 24.73 10.00
C PHE A 39 0.49 24.11 8.60
N GLN A 40 -0.01 24.78 7.56
CA GLN A 40 0.06 24.34 6.17
C GLN A 40 1.50 24.36 5.64
N ILE A 41 2.29 25.37 6.03
CA ILE A 41 3.71 25.48 5.68
C ILE A 41 4.52 24.35 6.32
N VAL A 42 4.33 24.10 7.62
CA VAL A 42 5.02 23.01 8.35
C VAL A 42 4.66 21.64 7.78
N LEU A 43 3.39 21.41 7.44
CA LEU A 43 2.95 20.16 6.79
C LEU A 43 3.63 19.95 5.44
N TYR A 44 3.76 21.02 4.64
CA TYR A 44 4.46 20.97 3.35
C TYR A 44 5.95 20.64 3.52
N GLU A 45 6.64 21.32 4.43
CA GLU A 45 8.07 21.10 4.70
C GLU A 45 8.34 19.69 5.23
N THR A 46 7.47 19.20 6.10
CA THR A 46 7.54 17.83 6.63
C THR A 46 7.35 16.81 5.52
N ALA A 47 6.32 16.96 4.69
CA ALA A 47 6.06 16.06 3.57
C ALA A 47 7.23 16.01 2.57
N ILE A 48 7.85 17.15 2.26
CA ILE A 48 9.05 17.19 1.39
C ILE A 48 10.24 16.51 2.06
N SER A 49 10.44 16.74 3.35
CA SER A 49 11.56 16.15 4.09
C SER A 49 11.45 14.64 4.14
N GLU A 50 10.24 14.10 4.32
CA GLU A 50 9.98 12.66 4.29
C GLU A 50 10.13 12.06 2.89
N LEU A 51 9.68 12.76 1.85
CA LEU A 51 9.89 12.36 0.45
C LEU A 51 11.38 12.32 0.09
N LYS A 52 12.17 13.29 0.57
CA LYS A 52 13.63 13.34 0.36
C LYS A 52 14.38 12.24 1.10
N LYS A 53 13.91 11.82 2.27
CA LYS A 53 14.52 10.70 3.03
C LYS A 53 14.34 9.36 2.33
N SER A 54 13.17 9.15 1.73
CA SER A 54 12.77 7.86 1.15
C SER A 54 13.13 7.74 -0.34
N HIS A 55 13.26 8.86 -1.06
CA HIS A 55 13.45 8.86 -2.49
C HIS A 55 14.49 9.91 -2.95
N SER A 56 15.44 9.47 -3.79
CA SER A 56 16.45 10.35 -4.41
C SER A 56 15.88 11.25 -5.52
N LYS A 57 14.73 10.88 -6.10
CA LYS A 57 13.98 11.65 -7.09
C LYS A 57 12.52 11.73 -6.67
N LEU A 58 11.88 12.88 -6.89
CA LEU A 58 10.46 13.06 -6.56
C LEU A 58 9.62 12.01 -7.31
N PRO A 59 9.00 11.06 -6.61
CA PRO A 59 8.30 9.98 -7.29
C PRO A 59 7.02 10.54 -7.93
N ASN A 60 6.74 10.12 -9.16
CA ASN A 60 5.51 10.49 -9.84
C ASN A 60 4.33 9.73 -9.22
N SER A 61 3.23 10.42 -8.92
CA SER A 61 2.02 9.82 -8.35
C SER A 61 1.48 8.68 -9.21
N LYS A 62 1.62 8.77 -10.55
CA LYS A 62 1.19 7.72 -11.48
C LYS A 62 2.02 6.44 -11.32
N ASP A 63 3.32 6.57 -11.11
CA ASP A 63 4.22 5.43 -10.95
C ASP A 63 3.99 4.70 -9.61
N ILE A 64 3.69 5.45 -8.55
CA ILE A 64 3.32 4.87 -7.25
C ILE A 64 2.01 4.11 -7.35
N LEU A 65 1.00 4.69 -8.01
CA LEU A 65 -0.30 4.04 -8.19
C LEU A 65 -0.16 2.72 -8.94
N THR A 66 0.55 2.71 -10.08
CA THR A 66 0.76 1.47 -10.84
C THR A 66 1.54 0.40 -10.05
N LYS A 67 2.47 0.78 -9.18
CA LYS A 67 3.17 -0.16 -8.29
C LYS A 67 2.24 -0.72 -7.22
N LEU A 68 1.34 0.12 -6.69
CA LEU A 68 0.37 -0.28 -5.69
C LEU A 68 -0.66 -1.26 -6.27
N ASP A 69 -1.17 -0.97 -7.46
CA ASP A 69 -2.09 -1.85 -8.20
C ASP A 69 -1.45 -3.21 -8.48
N LYS A 70 -0.21 -3.23 -9.01
CA LYS A 70 0.53 -4.48 -9.26
C LYS A 70 0.77 -5.30 -8.00
N LEU A 71 1.04 -4.66 -6.86
CA LEU A 71 1.21 -5.36 -5.58
C LEU A 71 -0.12 -5.93 -5.08
N GLN A 72 -1.22 -5.20 -5.27
CA GLN A 72 -2.55 -5.66 -4.90
C GLN A 72 -2.97 -6.85 -5.76
N GLU A 73 -2.74 -6.80 -7.08
CA GLU A 73 -2.97 -7.94 -7.98
C GLU A 73 -2.19 -9.17 -7.54
N LYS A 74 -0.87 -9.04 -7.28
CA LYS A 74 -0.04 -10.16 -6.80
C LYS A 74 -0.56 -10.76 -5.50
N LYS A 75 -0.98 -9.92 -4.54
CA LYS A 75 -1.58 -10.38 -3.28
C LYS A 75 -2.86 -11.17 -3.53
N ASN A 76 -3.73 -10.66 -4.40
CA ASN A 76 -5.00 -11.32 -4.72
C ASN A 76 -4.76 -12.67 -5.40
N THR A 77 -3.89 -12.72 -6.40
CA THR A 77 -3.51 -13.96 -7.10
C THR A 77 -2.94 -14.97 -6.11
N LEU A 78 -2.00 -14.56 -5.25
CA LEU A 78 -1.42 -15.46 -4.24
C LEU A 78 -2.50 -16.01 -3.29
N MET A 79 -3.44 -15.18 -2.85
CA MET A 79 -4.54 -15.61 -1.99
C MET A 79 -5.46 -16.62 -2.67
N GLN A 80 -5.74 -16.42 -3.97
CA GLN A 80 -6.51 -17.37 -4.78
C GLN A 80 -5.78 -18.72 -4.89
N TRP A 81 -4.50 -18.69 -5.26
CA TRP A 81 -3.68 -19.92 -5.34
C TRP A 81 -3.67 -20.69 -4.03
N TYR A 82 -3.41 -20.00 -2.92
CA TYR A 82 -3.43 -20.60 -1.58
C TYR A 82 -4.77 -21.25 -1.27
N SER A 83 -5.88 -20.57 -1.56
CA SER A 83 -7.24 -21.09 -1.31
C SER A 83 -7.52 -22.33 -2.15
N SER A 84 -7.18 -22.30 -3.44
CA SER A 84 -7.34 -23.45 -4.34
C SER A 84 -6.50 -24.65 -3.91
N THR A 85 -5.24 -24.43 -3.53
CA THR A 85 -4.36 -25.50 -3.03
C THR A 85 -4.89 -26.09 -1.73
N LYS A 86 -5.43 -25.27 -0.83
CA LYS A 86 -6.05 -25.73 0.41
C LYS A 86 -7.26 -26.63 0.14
N THR A 87 -8.17 -26.20 -0.73
CA THR A 87 -9.34 -27.00 -1.12
C THR A 87 -8.93 -28.34 -1.75
N ALA A 88 -7.98 -28.32 -2.68
CA ALA A 88 -7.48 -29.56 -3.29
C ALA A 88 -6.87 -30.52 -2.27
N MET A 89 -6.16 -30.00 -1.26
CA MET A 89 -5.61 -30.81 -0.18
C MET A 89 -6.71 -31.42 0.69
N ASP A 90 -7.73 -30.63 1.05
CA ASP A 90 -8.86 -31.10 1.84
C ASP A 90 -9.62 -32.23 1.10
N GLU A 91 -9.82 -32.08 -0.21
CA GLU A 91 -10.42 -33.13 -1.07
C GLU A 91 -9.59 -34.41 -1.09
N LEU A 92 -8.26 -34.30 -1.28
CA LEU A 92 -7.35 -35.46 -1.23
C LEU A 92 -7.38 -36.17 0.13
N CYS A 93 -7.45 -35.41 1.21
CA CYS A 93 -7.62 -35.96 2.56
C CYS A 93 -8.94 -36.73 2.70
N GLN A 94 -10.04 -36.25 2.12
CA GLN A 94 -11.31 -36.97 2.14
C GLN A 94 -11.27 -38.24 1.27
N ILE A 95 -10.71 -38.17 0.07
CA ILE A 95 -10.55 -39.34 -0.81
C ILE A 95 -9.75 -40.43 -0.09
N ARG A 96 -8.64 -40.07 0.57
CA ARG A 96 -7.83 -41.01 1.35
C ARG A 96 -8.64 -41.68 2.48
N LYS A 97 -9.45 -40.92 3.22
CA LYS A 97 -10.31 -41.47 4.28
C LYS A 97 -11.34 -42.45 3.72
N ASN A 98 -12.02 -42.06 2.64
CA ASN A 98 -13.03 -42.89 1.99
C ASN A 98 -12.44 -44.20 1.46
N TYR A 99 -11.25 -44.14 0.86
CA TYR A 99 -10.54 -45.34 0.40
C TYR A 99 -10.17 -46.28 1.55
N GLY A 100 -9.69 -45.74 2.68
CA GLY A 100 -9.40 -46.54 3.87
C GLY A 100 -10.63 -47.29 4.40
N ILE A 101 -11.77 -46.61 4.46
CA ILE A 101 -13.06 -47.22 4.86
C ILE A 101 -13.45 -48.34 3.88
N TYR A 102 -13.38 -48.07 2.57
CA TYR A 102 -13.73 -49.03 1.52
C TYR A 102 -12.88 -50.32 1.60
N MET A 103 -11.56 -50.19 1.80
CA MET A 103 -10.66 -51.34 1.88
C MET A 103 -10.86 -52.14 3.17
N CYS A 104 -11.14 -51.48 4.29
CA CYS A 104 -11.44 -52.16 5.56
C CYS A 104 -12.70 -53.03 5.46
N GLY A 105 -13.78 -52.50 4.89
CA GLY A 105 -15.04 -53.24 4.73
C GLY A 105 -14.98 -54.39 3.71
N LYS A 106 -13.97 -54.42 2.83
CA LYS A 106 -13.73 -55.52 1.89
C LYS A 106 -12.96 -56.71 2.48
N MET A 107 -12.25 -56.52 3.59
CA MET A 107 -11.47 -57.60 4.24
C MET A 107 -12.30 -58.43 5.23
N GLU A 108 -13.51 -57.99 5.58
CA GLU A 108 -14.41 -58.67 6.52
C GLU A 108 -15.39 -59.68 5.84
N ILE A 109 -15.19 -59.96 4.55
CA ILE A 109 -15.96 -60.94 3.74
C ILE A 109 -15.03 -62.08 3.32
#